data_AF-R8ALF0-F1
#
_entry.id   AF-R8ALF0-F1
#
_cell.length_a   1.000
_cell.length_b   1.000
_cell.length_c   1.000
_cell.angle_alpha   90.00
_cell.angle_beta   90.00
_cell.angle_gamma   90.00
#
_symmetry.space_group_name_H-M   'P 1'
#
loop_
_entity.id
_entity.type
_entity.pdbx_description
1 polymer ?
#
loop_
_entity_poly.entity_id
_entity_poly.type
_entity_poly.pdbx_seq_one_letter_code
_entity_poly.pdbx_strand_id
1 'polypeptide(L)' 'MNKDAIAGQAVYSKPVLSIYDIWVLGFSNHFLWKCPTKLISKQFADLATKNHLDVG' A
#
# COMPACT_ATOMS: atom_id res chain seq x y z
N MET A 1 4.16 -16.58 13.84
CA MET A 1 4.56 -15.56 12.85
C MET A 1 5.83 -16.02 12.16
N ASN A 2 5.90 -15.91 10.83
CA ASN A 2 7.07 -16.30 10.05
C ASN A 2 8.22 -15.32 10.35
N LYS A 3 9.39 -15.85 10.74
CA LYS A 3 10.58 -15.05 11.10
C LYS A 3 11.06 -14.19 9.94
N ASP A 4 10.97 -14.70 8.72
CA ASP A 4 11.38 -13.99 7.52
C ASP A 4 10.46 -12.80 7.23
N ALA A 5 9.17 -12.94 7.52
CA ALA A 5 8.20 -11.84 7.41
C ALA A 5 8.46 -10.75 8.45
N ILE A 6 8.91 -11.10 9.66
CA ILE A 6 9.27 -10.11 10.72
C ILE A 6 10.54 -9.35 10.31
N ALA A 7 11.55 -10.04 9.80
CA ALA A 7 12.80 -9.41 9.35
C ALA A 7 12.55 -8.47 8.14
N GLY A 8 11.72 -8.88 7.18
CA GLY A 8 11.38 -8.08 6.01
C GLY A 8 10.61 -6.80 6.34
N GLN A 9 9.77 -6.81 7.38
CA GLN A 9 8.99 -5.63 7.77
C GLN A 9 9.70 -4.70 8.77
N ALA A 10 10.81 -5.12 9.38
CA ALA A 10 11.49 -4.38 10.45
C ALA A 10 12.01 -2.99 10.03
N VAL A 11 12.26 -2.78 8.74
CA VAL A 11 12.71 -1.50 8.17
C VAL A 11 11.56 -0.48 8.13
N TYR A 12 10.31 -0.95 8.07
CA TYR A 12 9.11 -0.11 7.96
C TYR A 12 8.65 0.38 9.34
N SER A 13 9.45 1.24 9.94
CA SER A 13 9.03 2.02 11.10
C SER A 13 7.99 3.08 10.71
N LYS A 14 7.17 3.54 11.68
CA LYS A 14 6.17 4.59 11.47
C LYS A 14 6.68 5.83 10.69
N PRO A 15 7.84 6.42 11.01
CA PRO A 15 8.33 7.58 10.25
C PRO A 15 8.73 7.21 8.81
N VAL A 16 9.34 6.04 8.61
CA VAL A 16 9.70 5.54 7.26
C VAL A 16 8.45 5.35 6.41
N LEU A 17 7.42 4.72 6.96
CA LEU A 17 6.13 4.52 6.29
C LEU A 17 5.44 5.84 5.97
N SER A 18 5.48 6.84 6.86
CA SER A 18 4.87 8.14 6.58
C SER A 18 5.52 8.85 5.40
N ILE A 19 6.84 8.78 5.27
CA ILE A 19 7.56 9.33 4.11
C ILE A 19 7.21 8.54 2.84
N TYR A 20 7.17 7.22 2.96
CA TYR A 20 6.80 6.32 1.88
C TYR A 20 5.39 6.61 1.35
N ASP A 21 4.41 6.82 2.23
CA ASP A 21 3.03 7.12 1.86
C ASP A 21 2.93 8.45 1.09
N ILE A 22 3.63 9.49 1.54
CA ILE A 22 3.63 10.79 0.84
C ILE A 22 4.23 10.64 -0.56
N TRP A 23 5.36 9.94 -0.66
CA TRP A 23 6.05 9.74 -1.92
C TRP A 23 5.24 8.85 -2.88
N VAL A 24 4.77 7.70 -2.41
CA VAL A 24 4.09 6.72 -3.28
C VAL A 24 2.65 7.13 -3.54
N LEU A 25 1.87 7.39 -2.49
CA LEU A 25 0.44 7.67 -2.63
C LEU A 25 0.18 9.09 -3.15
N GLY A 26 1.06 10.04 -2.81
CA GLY A 26 0.95 11.44 -3.24
C GLY A 26 1.59 11.69 -4.59
N PHE A 27 2.85 11.30 -4.76
CA PHE A 27 3.62 11.63 -5.97
C PHE A 27 3.58 10.52 -7.03
N SER A 28 4.03 9.31 -6.70
CA SER A 28 4.16 8.21 -7.67
C SER A 28 2.82 7.87 -8.34
N ASN A 29 1.81 7.55 -7.54
CA ASN A 29 0.49 7.16 -8.02
C ASN A 29 -0.14 8.25 -8.91
N HIS A 30 -0.02 9.52 -8.50
CA HIS A 30 -0.63 10.63 -9.21
C HIS A 30 0.12 11.03 -10.48
N PHE A 31 1.46 11.15 -10.44
CA PHE A 31 2.24 11.73 -11.53
C PHE A 31 2.88 10.68 -12.45
N LEU A 32 3.38 9.57 -11.91
CA LEU A 32 4.00 8.51 -12.72
C LEU A 32 2.93 7.60 -13.33
N TRP A 33 1.96 7.19 -12.51
CA TRP A 33 0.92 6.24 -12.92
C TRP A 33 -0.38 6.91 -13.37
N LYS A 34 -0.51 8.24 -13.19
CA LYS A 34 -1.74 9.01 -13.50
C LYS A 34 -3.00 8.42 -12.87
N CYS A 35 -2.83 7.70 -11.76
CA CYS A 35 -3.88 6.97 -11.07
C CYS A 35 -3.92 7.46 -9.62
N PRO A 36 -4.78 8.46 -9.29
CA PRO A 36 -4.83 9.01 -7.95
C PRO A 36 -5.17 7.93 -6.92
N THR A 37 -4.47 7.90 -5.79
CA THR A 37 -4.70 6.93 -4.71
C THR A 37 -6.16 6.84 -4.29
N LYS A 38 -6.89 7.96 -4.27
CA LYS A 38 -8.33 8.00 -3.96
C LYS A 38 -9.17 7.10 -4.88
N LEU A 39 -8.83 7.04 -6.17
CA LEU A 39 -9.52 6.20 -7.14
C LEU A 39 -9.24 4.73 -6.88
N ILE A 40 -7.97 4.38 -6.64
CA ILE A 40 -7.54 3.00 -6.32
C ILE A 40 -8.25 2.52 -5.05
N SER A 41 -8.24 3.33 -3.99
CA SER A 41 -8.90 2.98 -2.72
C SER A 41 -10.41 2.80 -2.89
N LYS A 42 -11.05 3.64 -3.71
CA LYS A 42 -12.47 3.50 -4.03
C LYS A 42 -12.74 2.18 -4.76
N GLN A 43 -12.00 1.89 -5.82
CA GLN A 43 -12.16 0.65 -6.59
C GLN A 43 -11.93 -0.58 -5.72
N PHE A 44 -10.92 -0.54 -4.85
CA PHE A 44 -10.69 -1.63 -3.90
C PHE A 44 -11.89 -1.84 -2.99
N ALA A 45 -12.41 -0.78 -2.37
CA ALA A 45 -13.58 -0.88 -1.49
C ALA A 45 -14.84 -1.37 -2.23
N ASP A 46 -15.04 -0.92 -3.48
CA ASP A 46 -16.22 -1.25 -4.28
C ASP A 46 -16.17 -2.68 -4.85
N LEU A 47 -14.97 -3.23 -5.09
CA LEU A 47 -14.78 -4.49 -5.81
C LEU A 47 -14.19 -5.62 -4.95
N ALA A 48 -13.66 -5.33 -3.77
CA ALA A 48 -13.18 -6.36 -2.85
C ALA A 48 -14.36 -7.24 -2.41
N THR A 49 -14.23 -8.55 -2.65
CA THR A 49 -15.22 -9.54 -2.23
C THR A 49 -14.55 -10.58 -1.33
N LYS A 50 -15.34 -11.49 -0.77
CA LYS A 50 -14.84 -12.62 0.04
C LYS A 50 -13.90 -13.56 -0.71
N ASN A 51 -13.90 -13.50 -2.04
CA ASN A 51 -13.00 -14.29 -2.90
C ASN A 51 -11.69 -13.55 -3.22
N HIS A 52 -11.47 -12.35 -2.66
CA HIS A 52 -10.23 -11.61 -2.85
C HIS A 52 -9.05 -12.37 -2.23
N LEU A 53 -8.01 -12.60 -3.02
CA LEU A 53 -6.77 -13.20 -2.53
C LEU A 53 -6.02 -12.17 -1.68
N ASP A 54 -6.02 -12.37 -0.37
CA ASP A 54 -5.19 -11.59 0.54
C ASP A 54 -3.79 -12.21 0.61
N VAL A 55 -2.76 -11.40 0.43
CA VAL A 55 -1.36 -11.82 0.50
C VAL A 55 -0.68 -10.88 1.49
N GLY A 56 -0.53 -11.35 2.73
CA GLY A 56 0.06 -10.62 3.86
C GLY A 56 0.95 -11.49 4.72
#